data_AF-A0A4R0KKZ9-F1
#
_entry.id   AF-A0A4R0KKZ9-F1
#
_cell.length_a   1.000
_cell.length_b   1.000
_cell.length_c   1.000
_cell.angle_alpha   90.00
_cell.angle_beta   90.00
_cell.angle_gamma   90.00
#
_symmetry.space_group_name_H-M   'P 1'
#
loop_
_entity.id
_entity.type
_entity.pdbx_description
1 polymer ?
#
loop_
_entity_poly.entity_id
_entity_poly.type
_entity_poly.pdbx_seq_one_letter_code
_entity_poly.pdbx_strand_id
1 'polypeptide(L)'
;MSGAVNGVPEFIRLVSHPLRWQLVTELARSDLRVRELVAVVDEPQNLVSYHLRLLRDGGLVTSRRSSFDARDSYYHLDLDRCAEALADAGTALHPALRMKPVPEEPPRRSSVLFICSGNSARSPIAEALLRHRTGNRVRVSSAGTRPKDRIHPHAVRVLREHYDIDIEEQAPRALNPTLHSRFTRVITLCDKARESLADNPPRAHWSIPDPSAGDDGRSSYSRFVSAAADIDNRVRHLVPSLKED
;
A
#
# COMPACT_ATOMS: atom_id res chain seq x y z
N MET A 1 -35.86 -19.09 -7.61
CA MET A 1 -34.85 -19.96 -8.24
C MET A 1 -33.96 -19.06 -9.11
N SER A 2 -32.84 -18.58 -8.56
CA SER A 2 -31.86 -17.77 -9.30
C SER A 2 -30.64 -18.66 -9.51
N GLY A 3 -30.20 -18.81 -10.76
CA GLY A 3 -29.25 -19.81 -11.21
C GLY A 3 -27.93 -19.74 -10.45
N ALA A 4 -27.65 -20.77 -9.66
CA ALA A 4 -26.32 -21.00 -9.13
C ALA A 4 -25.38 -21.18 -10.32
N VAL A 5 -24.40 -20.29 -10.44
CA VAL A 5 -23.32 -20.43 -11.40
C VAL A 5 -22.55 -21.70 -11.01
N ASN A 6 -22.78 -22.80 -11.72
CA ASN A 6 -22.18 -24.14 -11.52
C ASN A 6 -20.67 -24.20 -11.82
N GLY A 7 -19.94 -23.10 -11.64
CA GLY A 7 -18.52 -22.99 -11.96
C GLY A 7 -17.69 -22.59 -10.75
N VAL A 8 -16.45 -23.05 -10.70
CA VAL A 8 -15.45 -22.59 -9.73
C VAL A 8 -15.38 -21.06 -9.79
N PRO A 9 -15.51 -20.33 -8.66
CA PRO A 9 -15.44 -18.87 -8.63
C PRO A 9 -14.20 -18.33 -9.35
N GLU A 10 -14.34 -17.21 -10.06
CA GLU A 10 -13.26 -16.66 -10.90
C GLU A 10 -11.98 -16.41 -10.09
N PHE A 11 -12.12 -15.86 -8.88
CA PHE A 11 -11.00 -15.66 -7.96
C PHE A 11 -10.21 -16.95 -7.74
N ILE A 12 -10.88 -18.06 -7.44
CA ILE A 12 -10.24 -19.36 -7.21
C ILE A 12 -9.51 -19.84 -8.48
N ARG A 13 -10.13 -19.69 -9.65
CA ARG A 13 -9.47 -20.06 -10.94
C ARG A 13 -8.24 -19.19 -11.23
N LEU A 14 -8.29 -17.91 -10.89
CA LEU A 14 -7.15 -17.01 -11.04
C LEU A 14 -6.06 -17.42 -10.05
N VAL A 15 -6.32 -17.47 -8.76
CA VAL A 15 -5.22 -17.62 -7.77
C VAL A 15 -4.74 -19.06 -7.58
N SER A 16 -5.43 -20.07 -8.11
CA SER A 16 -5.02 -21.49 -7.98
C SER A 16 -3.75 -21.87 -8.76
N HIS A 17 -3.31 -21.05 -9.72
CA HIS A 17 -2.06 -21.31 -10.43
C HIS A 17 -0.86 -20.95 -9.54
N PRO A 18 0.15 -21.83 -9.36
CA PRO A 18 1.26 -21.61 -8.43
C PRO A 18 1.97 -20.27 -8.60
N LEU A 19 2.32 -19.90 -9.84
CA LEU A 19 2.95 -18.61 -10.11
C LEU A 19 2.04 -17.42 -9.80
N ARG A 20 0.73 -17.49 -10.09
CA ARG A 20 -0.18 -16.39 -9.76
C ARG A 20 -0.34 -16.25 -8.25
N TRP A 21 -0.38 -17.37 -7.51
CA TRP A 21 -0.37 -17.38 -6.05
C TRP A 21 0.89 -16.71 -5.48
N GLN A 22 2.07 -17.02 -6.01
CA GLN A 22 3.32 -16.38 -5.61
C GLN A 22 3.28 -14.86 -5.91
N LEU A 23 2.88 -14.46 -7.11
CA LEU A 23 2.78 -13.05 -7.51
C LEU A 23 1.85 -12.26 -6.58
N VAL A 24 0.64 -12.77 -6.30
CA VAL A 24 -0.29 -12.07 -5.38
C VAL A 24 0.23 -12.07 -3.94
N THR A 25 0.96 -13.11 -3.51
CA THR A 25 1.56 -13.17 -2.16
C THR A 25 2.65 -12.09 -1.99
N GLU A 26 3.47 -11.86 -3.01
CA GLU A 26 4.48 -10.81 -2.99
C GLU A 26 3.85 -9.42 -3.09
N LEU A 27 2.87 -9.24 -3.99
CA LEU A 27 2.15 -7.98 -4.15
C LEU A 27 1.28 -7.60 -2.94
N ALA A 28 0.87 -8.57 -2.12
CA ALA A 28 0.16 -8.31 -0.86
C ALA A 28 1.03 -7.57 0.17
N ARG A 29 2.36 -7.57 0.01
CA ARG A 29 3.31 -6.95 0.95
C ARG A 29 3.91 -5.65 0.43
N SER A 30 4.00 -5.49 -0.87
CA SER A 30 4.69 -4.38 -1.52
C SER A 30 4.22 -4.20 -2.96
N ASP A 31 4.17 -2.96 -3.43
CA ASP A 31 4.03 -2.70 -4.86
C ASP A 31 5.37 -2.98 -5.54
N LEU A 32 5.37 -3.80 -6.58
CA LEU A 32 6.59 -4.29 -7.23
C LEU A 32 6.58 -4.04 -8.74
N ARG A 33 7.77 -3.90 -9.30
CA ARG A 33 7.99 -3.84 -10.75
C ARG A 33 8.10 -5.25 -11.32
N VAL A 34 7.88 -5.40 -12.62
CA VAL A 34 8.02 -6.70 -13.29
C VAL A 34 9.40 -7.33 -13.04
N ARG A 35 10.48 -6.54 -13.13
CA ARG A 35 11.84 -7.03 -12.89
C ARG A 35 12.07 -7.54 -11.46
N GLU A 36 11.40 -6.93 -10.48
CA GLU A 36 11.48 -7.37 -9.08
C GLU A 36 10.68 -8.65 -8.87
N LEU A 37 9.50 -8.75 -9.49
CA LEU A 37 8.71 -9.98 -9.46
C LEU A 37 9.43 -11.14 -10.13
N VAL A 38 10.05 -10.92 -11.29
CA VAL A 38 10.91 -11.90 -11.99
C VAL A 38 12.00 -12.42 -11.07
N ALA A 39 12.71 -11.52 -10.37
CA ALA A 39 13.78 -11.91 -9.46
C ALA A 39 13.29 -12.70 -8.23
N VAL A 40 12.09 -12.39 -7.72
CA VAL A 40 11.55 -13.04 -6.52
C VAL A 40 10.93 -14.41 -6.81
N VAL A 41 10.24 -14.55 -7.94
CA VAL A 41 9.57 -15.81 -8.30
C VAL A 41 10.44 -16.73 -9.14
N ASP A 42 11.60 -16.25 -9.60
CA ASP A 42 12.57 -16.98 -10.44
C ASP A 42 11.97 -17.53 -11.74
N GLU A 43 11.17 -16.70 -12.42
CA GLU A 43 10.50 -17.06 -13.68
C GLU A 43 10.77 -16.04 -14.80
N PRO A 44 10.77 -16.45 -16.08
CA PRO A 44 10.97 -15.55 -17.20
C PRO A 44 9.99 -14.36 -17.24
N GLN A 45 10.49 -13.20 -17.65
CA GLN A 45 9.70 -11.95 -17.70
C GLN A 45 8.42 -12.06 -18.53
N ASN A 46 8.44 -12.79 -19.65
CA ASN A 46 7.27 -12.99 -20.49
C ASN A 46 6.16 -13.76 -19.75
N LEU A 47 6.53 -14.79 -18.98
CA LEU A 47 5.59 -15.59 -18.20
C LEU A 47 5.01 -14.77 -17.03
N VAL A 48 5.85 -14.04 -16.31
CA VAL A 48 5.40 -13.10 -15.26
C VAL A 48 4.44 -12.05 -15.82
N SER A 49 4.78 -11.45 -16.96
CA SER A 49 3.94 -10.43 -17.61
C SER A 49 2.59 -10.99 -18.08
N TYR A 50 2.58 -12.21 -18.61
CA TYR A 50 1.35 -12.92 -18.97
C TYR A 50 0.43 -13.10 -17.76
N HIS A 51 0.98 -13.57 -16.63
CA HIS A 51 0.20 -13.79 -15.42
C HIS A 51 -0.25 -12.49 -14.74
N LEU A 52 0.56 -11.44 -14.75
CA LEU A 52 0.16 -10.12 -14.28
C LEU A 52 -0.99 -9.57 -15.14
N ARG A 53 -0.98 -9.78 -16.46
CA ARG A 53 -2.11 -9.40 -17.32
C ARG A 53 -3.38 -10.15 -16.91
N LEU A 54 -3.33 -11.47 -16.71
CA LEU A 54 -4.50 -12.23 -16.27
C LEU A 54 -5.05 -11.74 -14.91
N LEU A 55 -4.17 -11.43 -13.96
CA LEU A 55 -4.57 -10.89 -12.66
C LEU A 55 -5.19 -9.49 -12.76
N ARG A 56 -4.73 -8.68 -13.72
CA ARG A 56 -5.30 -7.35 -14.03
C ARG A 56 -6.65 -7.45 -14.74
N ASP A 57 -6.75 -8.32 -15.73
CA ASP A 57 -7.99 -8.57 -16.46
C ASP A 57 -9.09 -9.09 -15.50
N GLY A 58 -8.70 -9.88 -14.48
CA GLY A 58 -9.57 -10.31 -13.39
C GLY A 58 -9.76 -9.29 -12.24
N GLY A 59 -9.21 -8.09 -12.36
CA GLY A 59 -9.40 -6.99 -11.40
C GLY A 59 -8.71 -7.16 -10.04
N LEU A 60 -7.87 -8.17 -9.83
CA LEU A 60 -7.15 -8.37 -8.56
C LEU A 60 -5.91 -7.49 -8.45
N VAL A 61 -5.28 -7.21 -9.59
CA VAL A 61 -4.07 -6.39 -9.66
C VAL A 61 -4.35 -5.15 -10.48
N THR A 62 -3.82 -4.01 -10.04
CA THR A 62 -3.75 -2.78 -10.82
C THR A 62 -2.30 -2.47 -11.16
N SER A 63 -2.09 -1.60 -12.14
CA SER A 63 -0.74 -1.16 -12.52
C SER A 63 -0.72 0.32 -12.79
N ARG A 64 0.36 0.98 -12.42
CA ARG A 64 0.58 2.40 -12.68
C ARG A 64 2.00 2.67 -13.13
N ARG A 65 2.20 3.71 -13.94
CA ARG A 65 3.54 4.19 -14.28
C ARG A 65 4.15 4.92 -13.08
N SER A 66 5.46 4.79 -12.93
CA SER A 66 6.26 5.55 -11.97
C SER A 66 5.92 7.03 -12.05
N SER A 67 5.51 7.61 -10.93
CA SER A 67 5.26 9.04 -10.75
C SER A 67 6.55 9.87 -10.71
N PHE A 68 7.72 9.22 -10.70
CA PHE A 68 9.01 9.90 -10.68
C PHE A 68 9.54 10.18 -12.09
N ASP A 69 9.68 9.14 -12.92
CA ASP A 69 10.33 9.20 -14.23
C ASP A 69 9.55 8.47 -15.33
N ALA A 70 8.39 7.90 -14.97
CA ALA A 70 7.55 7.09 -15.85
C ALA A 70 8.31 5.99 -16.60
N ARG A 71 9.44 5.46 -16.11
CA ARG A 71 10.18 4.38 -16.78
C ARG A 71 9.62 3.00 -16.43
N ASP A 72 9.44 2.79 -15.14
CA ASP A 72 8.91 1.55 -14.58
C ASP A 72 7.39 1.61 -14.41
N SER A 73 6.76 0.43 -14.36
CA SER A 73 5.37 0.27 -13.90
C SER A 73 5.37 -0.50 -12.59
N TYR A 74 4.63 -0.01 -11.60
CA TYR A 74 4.39 -0.68 -10.34
C TYR A 74 3.04 -1.40 -10.39
N TYR A 75 3.04 -2.65 -9.94
CA TYR A 75 1.85 -3.49 -9.79
C TYR A 75 1.44 -3.47 -8.33
N HIS A 76 0.13 -3.43 -8.10
CA HIS A 76 -0.48 -3.34 -6.77
C HIS A 76 -1.61 -4.36 -6.68
N LEU A 77 -1.68 -5.12 -5.58
CA LEU A 77 -2.79 -6.02 -5.31
C LEU A 77 -3.92 -5.26 -4.59
N ASP A 78 -5.13 -5.34 -5.12
CA ASP A 78 -6.33 -4.83 -4.45
C ASP A 78 -6.80 -5.84 -3.38
N LEU A 79 -6.40 -5.59 -2.14
CA LEU A 79 -6.71 -6.45 -0.99
C LEU A 79 -8.19 -6.41 -0.60
N ASP A 80 -8.89 -5.30 -0.80
CA ASP A 80 -10.33 -5.21 -0.54
C ASP A 80 -11.08 -6.08 -1.55
N ARG A 81 -10.72 -5.98 -2.84
CA ARG A 81 -11.28 -6.83 -3.88
C ARG A 81 -10.99 -8.32 -3.66
N CYS A 82 -9.79 -8.65 -3.17
CA CYS A 82 -9.44 -10.02 -2.81
C CYS A 82 -10.28 -10.54 -1.62
N ALA A 83 -10.52 -9.71 -0.61
CA ALA A 83 -11.35 -10.07 0.55
C ALA A 83 -12.81 -10.32 0.14
N GLU A 84 -13.39 -9.44 -0.69
CA GLU A 84 -14.72 -9.62 -1.27
C GLU A 84 -14.81 -10.91 -2.07
N ALA A 85 -13.89 -11.12 -3.02
CA ALA A 85 -13.93 -12.26 -3.91
C ALA A 85 -13.71 -13.60 -3.18
N LEU A 86 -12.91 -13.60 -2.10
CA LEU A 86 -12.76 -14.75 -1.23
C LEU A 86 -14.03 -15.04 -0.42
N ALA A 87 -14.73 -14.01 0.08
CA ALA A 87 -15.99 -14.17 0.78
C ALA A 87 -17.11 -14.69 -0.14
N ASP A 88 -17.17 -14.19 -1.37
CA ASP A 88 -18.09 -14.66 -2.41
C ASP A 88 -17.79 -16.12 -2.78
N ALA A 89 -16.52 -16.49 -2.94
CA ALA A 89 -16.11 -17.86 -3.21
C ALA A 89 -16.49 -18.82 -2.06
N GLY A 90 -16.30 -18.39 -0.81
CA GLY A 90 -16.73 -19.14 0.37
C GLY A 90 -18.25 -19.34 0.40
N THR A 91 -19.01 -18.27 0.13
CA THR A 91 -20.49 -18.31 0.08
C THR A 91 -20.99 -19.23 -1.03
N ALA A 92 -20.37 -19.20 -2.20
CA ALA A 92 -20.69 -20.09 -3.32
C ALA A 92 -20.41 -21.56 -3.01
N LEU A 93 -19.38 -21.84 -2.20
CA LEU A 93 -19.07 -23.20 -1.74
C LEU A 93 -20.05 -23.68 -0.66
N HIS A 94 -20.26 -22.88 0.39
CA HIS A 94 -21.26 -23.13 1.43
C HIS A 94 -21.51 -21.84 2.26
N PRO A 95 -22.78 -21.44 2.52
CA PRO A 95 -23.10 -20.17 3.18
C PRO A 95 -22.56 -20.00 4.61
N ALA A 96 -22.20 -21.10 5.28
CA ALA A 96 -21.56 -21.08 6.59
C ALA A 96 -20.04 -20.80 6.56
N LEU A 97 -19.39 -20.87 5.38
CA LEU A 97 -17.98 -20.53 5.24
C LEU A 97 -17.82 -19.02 5.20
N ARG A 98 -17.45 -18.43 6.34
CA ARG A 98 -17.24 -16.99 6.52
C ARG A 98 -15.81 -16.76 7.00
N MET A 99 -15.16 -15.72 6.48
CA MET A 99 -13.89 -15.25 7.03
C MET A 99 -14.12 -14.76 8.46
N LYS A 100 -13.26 -15.19 9.38
CA LYS A 100 -13.28 -14.67 10.75
C LYS A 100 -12.50 -13.35 10.79
N PRO A 101 -13.01 -12.32 11.49
CA PRO A 101 -12.24 -11.11 11.69
C PRO A 101 -10.92 -11.45 12.39
N VAL A 102 -9.82 -10.94 11.85
CA VAL A 102 -8.52 -11.01 12.52
C VAL A 102 -8.57 -10.04 13.70
N PRO A 103 -8.09 -10.41 14.91
CA PRO A 103 -8.00 -9.48 16.02
C PRO A 103 -7.25 -8.21 15.59
N GLU A 104 -7.85 -7.04 15.81
CA GLU A 104 -7.30 -5.75 15.38
C GLU A 104 -6.11 -5.28 16.24
N GLU A 105 -5.76 -5.98 17.31
CA GLU A 105 -4.74 -5.52 18.24
C GLU A 105 -3.33 -5.70 17.66
N PRO A 106 -2.61 -4.61 17.34
CA PRO A 106 -1.25 -4.72 16.88
C PRO A 106 -0.35 -5.19 18.04
N PRO A 107 0.74 -5.91 17.74
CA PRO A 107 1.66 -6.36 18.75
C PRO A 107 2.32 -5.20 19.52
N ARG A 108 2.61 -5.38 20.81
CA ARG A 108 3.02 -4.28 21.73
C ARG A 108 4.37 -3.62 21.39
N ARG A 109 5.15 -4.19 20.46
CA ARG A 109 6.49 -3.69 20.08
C ARG A 109 6.64 -3.34 18.59
N SER A 110 5.55 -3.32 17.81
CA SER A 110 5.67 -3.00 16.39
C SER A 110 6.04 -1.52 16.17
N SER A 111 6.89 -1.26 15.18
CA SER A 111 7.34 0.08 14.83
C SER A 111 7.40 0.27 13.32
N VAL A 112 6.84 1.37 12.83
CA VAL A 112 6.71 1.67 11.39
C VAL A 112 7.31 3.03 11.06
N LEU A 113 8.18 3.06 10.04
CA LEU A 113 8.71 4.28 9.44
C LEU A 113 8.18 4.45 8.01
N PHE A 114 7.45 5.53 7.77
CA PHE A 114 7.00 5.93 6.43
C PHE A 114 7.96 6.95 5.80
N ILE A 115 8.43 6.67 4.59
CA ILE A 115 9.40 7.51 3.88
C ILE A 115 8.77 8.02 2.59
N CYS A 116 8.88 9.32 2.33
CA CYS A 116 8.68 9.86 0.98
C CYS A 116 9.77 10.87 0.66
N SER A 117 9.71 11.57 -0.47
CA SER A 117 10.73 12.57 -0.79
C SER A 117 10.61 13.81 0.09
N GLY A 118 9.44 14.45 0.11
CA GLY A 118 9.26 15.75 0.76
C GLY A 118 8.85 15.72 2.23
N ASN A 119 8.37 14.58 2.75
CA ASN A 119 7.72 14.47 4.06
C ASN A 119 6.71 15.59 4.37
N SER A 120 5.95 16.01 3.35
CA SER A 120 4.96 17.08 3.46
C SER A 120 3.52 16.63 3.20
N ALA A 121 3.30 15.46 2.59
CA ALA A 121 1.97 14.97 2.22
C ALA A 121 1.80 13.47 2.54
N ARG A 122 2.22 12.59 1.62
CA ARG A 122 2.03 11.13 1.73
C ARG A 122 2.48 10.52 3.06
N SER A 123 3.73 10.76 3.48
CA SER A 123 4.26 10.10 4.69
C SER A 123 3.75 10.67 6.02
N PRO A 124 3.48 11.99 6.16
CA PRO A 124 2.70 12.49 7.29
C PRO A 124 1.28 11.93 7.35
N ILE A 125 0.58 11.82 6.21
CA ILE A 125 -0.76 11.21 6.14
C ILE A 125 -0.72 9.76 6.63
N ALA A 126 0.22 8.95 6.14
CA ALA A 126 0.37 7.56 6.57
C ALA A 126 0.69 7.42 8.06
N GLU A 127 1.58 8.28 8.58
CA GLU A 127 1.89 8.31 10.01
C GLU A 127 0.66 8.61 10.87
N ALA A 128 -0.08 9.66 10.50
CA ALA A 128 -1.26 10.11 11.20
C ALA A 128 -2.35 9.03 11.24
N LEU A 129 -2.65 8.42 10.08
CA LEU A 129 -3.67 7.37 9.95
C LEU A 129 -3.32 6.12 10.74
N LEU A 130 -2.06 5.64 10.65
CA LEU A 130 -1.65 4.45 11.41
C LEU A 130 -1.65 4.72 12.92
N ARG A 131 -1.18 5.91 13.35
CA ARG A 131 -1.19 6.31 14.76
C ARG A 131 -2.61 6.36 15.32
N HIS A 132 -3.53 6.97 14.58
CA HIS A 132 -4.95 7.07 14.94
C HIS A 132 -5.59 5.69 15.04
N ARG A 133 -5.47 4.86 13.98
CA ARG A 133 -6.06 3.51 13.92
C ARG A 133 -5.58 2.59 15.03
N THR A 134 -4.30 2.70 15.43
CA THR A 134 -3.71 1.82 16.44
C THR A 134 -3.82 2.37 17.86
N GLY A 135 -4.45 3.53 18.07
CA GLY A 135 -4.57 4.16 19.39
C GLY A 135 -3.21 4.37 20.06
N ASN A 136 -2.19 4.77 19.27
CA ASN A 136 -0.79 4.93 19.71
C ASN A 136 -0.08 3.66 20.21
N ARG A 137 -0.62 2.45 19.98
CA ARG A 137 0.04 1.18 20.38
C ARG A 137 1.26 0.84 19.53
N VAL A 138 1.30 1.33 18.29
CA VAL A 138 2.42 1.15 17.36
C VAL A 138 3.30 2.40 17.39
N ARG A 139 4.62 2.22 17.46
CA ARG A 139 5.57 3.33 17.31
C ARG A 139 5.63 3.75 15.84
N VAL A 140 4.98 4.85 15.48
CA VAL A 140 4.94 5.35 14.09
C VAL A 140 5.76 6.62 13.93
N SER A 141 6.54 6.69 12.86
CA SER A 141 7.26 7.89 12.43
C SER A 141 7.21 8.05 10.92
N SER A 142 7.46 9.27 10.44
CA SER A 142 7.69 9.55 9.02
C SER A 142 8.90 10.46 8.80
N ALA A 143 9.51 10.33 7.62
CA ALA A 143 10.66 11.13 7.21
C ALA A 143 10.73 11.36 5.69
N GLY A 144 11.59 12.30 5.29
CA GLY A 144 11.79 12.77 3.93
C GLY A 144 13.24 12.63 3.46
N THR A 145 13.49 12.12 2.26
CA THR A 145 14.85 12.12 1.68
C THR A 145 15.32 13.54 1.31
N ARG A 146 14.38 14.44 1.00
CA ARG A 146 14.57 15.88 0.75
C ARG A 146 13.36 16.64 1.32
N PRO A 147 13.28 16.78 2.66
CA PRO A 147 12.11 17.38 3.31
C PRO A 147 11.78 18.77 2.78
N LYS A 148 10.50 19.10 2.75
CA LYS A 148 10.02 20.46 2.50
C LYS A 148 10.03 21.25 3.80
N ASP A 149 9.80 22.57 3.70
CA ASP A 149 9.83 23.45 4.87
C ASP A 149 8.60 23.31 5.78
N ARG A 150 7.47 22.83 5.23
CA ARG A 150 6.20 22.68 5.94
C ARG A 150 5.37 21.51 5.43
N ILE A 151 4.43 21.05 6.24
CA ILE A 151 3.36 20.13 5.82
C ILE A 151 2.49 20.82 4.78
N HIS A 152 2.06 20.07 3.78
CA HIS A 152 1.23 20.59 2.70
C HIS A 152 -0.18 20.92 3.24
N PRO A 153 -0.75 22.11 3.00
CA PRO A 153 -2.05 22.50 3.54
C PRO A 153 -3.19 21.52 3.21
N HIS A 154 -3.21 20.97 1.99
CA HIS A 154 -4.20 19.94 1.63
C HIS A 154 -4.02 18.60 2.35
N ALA A 155 -2.82 18.26 2.83
CA ALA A 155 -2.61 17.09 3.69
C ALA A 155 -3.21 17.31 5.09
N VAL A 156 -3.05 18.52 5.65
CA VAL A 156 -3.73 18.92 6.90
C VAL A 156 -5.24 18.88 6.70
N ARG A 157 -5.73 19.52 5.63
CA ARG A 157 -7.16 19.63 5.32
C ARG A 157 -7.83 18.26 5.16
N VAL A 158 -7.24 17.34 4.39
CA VAL A 158 -7.86 16.02 4.17
C VAL A 158 -7.94 15.20 5.46
N LEU A 159 -6.92 15.27 6.31
CA LEU A 159 -6.92 14.57 7.60
C LEU A 159 -7.95 15.15 8.56
N ARG A 160 -8.07 16.49 8.65
CA ARG A 160 -9.09 17.16 9.46
C ARG A 160 -10.51 16.83 8.99
N GLU A 161 -10.79 17.00 7.69
CA GLU A 161 -12.15 16.88 7.15
C GLU A 161 -12.66 15.43 7.09
N HIS A 162 -11.79 14.45 6.80
CA HIS A 162 -12.22 13.06 6.57
C HIS A 162 -11.90 12.10 7.72
N TYR A 163 -10.97 12.45 8.59
CA TYR A 163 -10.47 11.53 9.63
C TYR A 163 -10.44 12.14 11.03
N ASP A 164 -10.82 13.41 11.19
CA ASP A 164 -10.75 14.15 12.45
C ASP A 164 -9.34 14.12 13.09
N ILE A 165 -8.30 14.22 12.25
CA ILE A 165 -6.90 14.25 12.68
C ILE A 165 -6.25 15.56 12.28
N ASP A 166 -5.61 16.21 13.25
CA ASP A 166 -4.84 17.42 13.03
C ASP A 166 -3.33 17.16 13.01
N ILE A 167 -2.65 17.68 11.97
CA ILE A 167 -1.20 17.62 11.82
C ILE A 167 -0.59 18.99 11.49
N GLU A 168 -1.31 20.11 11.67
CA GLU A 168 -0.82 21.45 11.31
C GLU A 168 0.50 21.81 12.00
N GLU A 169 0.64 21.46 13.27
CA GLU A 169 1.84 21.73 14.09
C GLU A 169 3.00 20.75 13.81
N GLN A 170 2.82 19.76 12.92
CA GLN A 170 3.91 18.85 12.56
C GLN A 170 4.88 19.53 11.58
N ALA A 171 6.16 19.23 11.74
CA ALA A 171 7.20 19.67 10.81
C ALA A 171 7.75 18.48 10.00
N PRO A 172 8.04 18.65 8.70
CA PRO A 172 8.78 17.65 7.93
C PRO A 172 10.15 17.34 8.56
N ARG A 173 10.51 16.06 8.61
CA ARG A 173 11.74 15.53 9.22
C ARG A 173 12.65 14.92 8.17
N ALA A 174 13.94 15.23 8.26
CA ALA A 174 14.96 14.59 7.45
C ALA A 174 15.08 13.10 7.77
N LEU A 175 15.21 12.29 6.71
CA LEU A 175 15.53 10.89 6.86
C LEU A 175 16.94 10.77 7.43
N ASN A 176 17.04 10.18 8.62
CA ASN A 176 18.30 9.76 9.18
C ASN A 176 18.52 8.28 8.80
N PRO A 177 19.54 7.95 7.99
CA PRO A 177 19.80 6.58 7.53
C PRO A 177 19.99 5.58 8.68
N THR A 178 20.49 6.04 9.84
CA THR A 178 20.67 5.18 11.02
C THR A 178 19.35 4.77 11.69
N LEU A 179 18.23 5.39 11.32
CA LEU A 179 16.91 5.02 11.83
C LEU A 179 16.33 3.79 11.14
N HIS A 180 16.77 3.42 9.93
CA HIS A 180 16.22 2.28 9.18
C HIS A 180 16.22 0.98 10.00
N SER A 181 17.29 0.71 10.75
CA SER A 181 17.44 -0.51 11.56
C SER A 181 16.64 -0.51 12.85
N ARG A 182 16.08 0.64 13.25
CA ARG A 182 15.32 0.80 14.51
C ARG A 182 13.82 0.60 14.36
N PHE A 183 13.34 0.34 13.13
CA PHE A 183 11.93 0.12 12.84
C PHE A 183 11.70 -1.30 12.28
N THR A 184 10.66 -1.97 12.76
CA THR A 184 10.31 -3.34 12.31
C THR A 184 9.79 -3.36 10.88
N ARG A 185 9.21 -2.24 10.45
CA ARG A 185 8.72 -1.97 9.10
C ARG A 185 9.21 -0.59 8.63
N VAL A 186 9.79 -0.56 7.44
CA VAL A 186 10.13 0.67 6.74
C VAL A 186 9.43 0.61 5.38
N ILE A 187 8.62 1.63 5.09
CA ILE A 187 7.73 1.68 3.91
C ILE A 187 8.00 2.97 3.15
N THR A 188 8.37 2.87 1.87
CA THR A 188 8.42 4.04 0.99
C THR A 188 7.07 4.30 0.35
N LEU A 189 6.68 5.57 0.21
CA LEU A 189 5.39 5.97 -0.34
C LEU A 189 5.49 6.68 -1.69
N CYS A 190 6.70 6.91 -2.20
CA CYS A 190 6.89 7.51 -3.52
C CYS A 190 8.08 6.90 -4.24
N ASP A 191 7.96 6.81 -5.56
CA ASP A 191 8.91 6.12 -6.42
C ASP A 191 10.28 6.78 -6.34
N LYS A 192 10.32 8.12 -6.27
CA LYS A 192 11.56 8.89 -6.11
C LYS A 192 12.32 8.55 -4.82
N ALA A 193 11.63 8.32 -3.71
CA ALA A 193 12.27 7.90 -2.46
C ALA A 193 12.75 6.45 -2.55
N ARG A 194 11.99 5.57 -3.22
CA ARG A 194 12.41 4.19 -3.48
C ARG A 194 13.71 4.15 -4.29
N GLU A 195 13.80 4.92 -5.39
CA GLU A 195 15.02 4.98 -6.20
C GLU A 195 16.21 5.57 -5.43
N SER A 196 15.97 6.60 -4.60
CA SER A 196 17.04 7.23 -3.79
C SER A 196 17.58 6.30 -2.69
N LEU A 197 16.90 5.21 -2.39
CA LEU A 197 17.26 4.23 -1.35
C LEU A 197 17.56 2.85 -1.95
N ALA A 198 17.87 2.77 -3.24
CA ALA A 198 18.09 1.49 -3.93
C ALA A 198 19.22 0.64 -3.30
N ASP A 199 20.24 1.27 -2.71
CA ASP A 199 21.35 0.58 -2.04
C ASP A 199 20.98 0.00 -0.67
N ASN A 200 19.89 0.48 -0.06
CA ASN A 200 19.35 -0.02 1.19
C ASN A 200 17.81 0.02 1.14
N PRO A 201 17.20 -0.86 0.33
CA PRO A 201 15.79 -0.76 -0.01
C PRO A 201 14.93 -1.04 1.24
N PRO A 202 13.94 -0.20 1.52
CA PRO A 202 12.95 -0.47 2.54
C PRO A 202 12.23 -1.79 2.31
N ARG A 203 11.72 -2.39 3.39
CA ARG A 203 11.08 -3.72 3.36
C ARG A 203 9.80 -3.75 2.52
N ALA A 204 9.18 -2.59 2.28
CA ALA A 204 8.01 -2.46 1.44
C ALA A 204 7.96 -1.08 0.75
N HIS A 205 7.15 -1.03 -0.29
CA HIS A 205 6.88 0.18 -1.05
C HIS A 205 5.41 0.26 -1.41
N TRP A 206 4.82 1.41 -1.20
CA TRP A 206 3.53 1.77 -1.74
C TRP A 206 3.76 2.86 -2.77
N SER A 207 3.47 2.54 -4.01
CA SER A 207 3.57 3.46 -5.11
C SER A 207 2.32 4.34 -5.03
N ILE A 208 2.38 5.43 -4.24
CA ILE A 208 1.28 6.40 -4.10
C ILE A 208 1.52 7.59 -5.05
N PRO A 209 0.52 8.04 -5.84
CA PRO A 209 0.70 9.16 -6.75
C PRO A 209 1.13 10.41 -5.99
N ASP A 210 1.88 11.31 -6.61
CA ASP A 210 2.15 12.60 -5.96
C ASP A 210 0.88 13.46 -6.02
N PRO A 211 0.19 13.70 -4.89
CA PRO A 211 -1.03 14.49 -4.93
C PRO A 211 -0.76 15.96 -5.27
N SER A 212 0.50 16.42 -5.16
CA SER A 212 0.94 17.78 -5.49
C SER A 212 1.43 17.93 -6.94
N ALA A 213 1.45 16.87 -7.75
CA ALA A 213 1.89 16.98 -9.14
C ALA A 213 0.81 17.64 -10.01
N GLY A 214 1.14 18.78 -10.64
CA GLY A 214 0.25 19.53 -11.53
C GLY A 214 -0.72 20.42 -10.76
N ASP A 215 -0.35 21.66 -10.48
CA ASP A 215 -1.18 22.58 -9.70
C ASP A 215 -2.13 23.37 -10.63
N ASP A 216 -3.33 22.83 -10.88
CA ASP A 216 -4.37 23.43 -11.73
C ASP A 216 -5.67 23.79 -10.98
N GLY A 217 -5.60 24.03 -9.66
CA GLY A 217 -6.74 24.50 -8.85
C GLY A 217 -7.54 23.39 -8.16
N ARG A 218 -8.87 23.33 -8.34
CA ARG A 218 -9.79 22.38 -7.63
C ARG A 218 -9.42 20.90 -7.79
N SER A 219 -8.79 20.56 -8.91
CA SER A 219 -8.24 19.24 -9.26
C SER A 219 -7.11 18.78 -8.31
N SER A 220 -6.45 19.73 -7.62
CA SER A 220 -5.37 19.45 -6.67
C SER A 220 -5.89 18.77 -5.38
N TYR A 221 -6.95 19.28 -4.76
CA TYR A 221 -7.45 18.72 -3.49
C TYR A 221 -8.01 17.29 -3.63
N SER A 222 -8.72 16.98 -4.72
CA SER A 222 -9.25 15.62 -4.95
C SER A 222 -8.14 14.57 -5.01
N ARG A 223 -6.93 14.92 -5.50
CA ARG A 223 -5.79 14.00 -5.48
C ARG A 223 -5.29 13.73 -4.06
N PHE A 224 -5.38 14.69 -3.15
CA PHE A 224 -5.11 14.47 -1.73
C PHE A 224 -6.16 13.54 -1.09
N VAL A 225 -7.43 13.71 -1.43
CA VAL A 225 -8.51 12.80 -0.98
C VAL A 225 -8.24 11.37 -1.45
N SER A 226 -7.95 11.18 -2.74
CA SER A 226 -7.62 9.85 -3.29
C SER A 226 -6.36 9.25 -2.66
N ALA A 227 -5.29 10.04 -2.49
CA ALA A 227 -4.07 9.56 -1.86
C ALA A 227 -4.28 9.18 -0.39
N ALA A 228 -5.07 9.95 0.36
CA ALA A 228 -5.38 9.62 1.75
C ALA A 228 -6.22 8.34 1.85
N ALA A 229 -7.21 8.16 0.99
CA ALA A 229 -8.03 6.93 0.95
C ALA A 229 -7.21 5.68 0.59
N ASP A 230 -6.31 5.77 -0.41
CA ASP A 230 -5.38 4.70 -0.77
C ASP A 230 -4.45 4.35 0.41
N ILE A 231 -3.88 5.36 1.06
CA ILE A 231 -3.03 5.17 2.25
C ILE A 231 -3.82 4.55 3.40
N ASP A 232 -5.05 5.00 3.70
CA ASP A 232 -5.87 4.44 4.78
C ASP A 232 -6.21 2.97 4.53
N ASN A 233 -6.56 2.62 3.28
CA ASN A 233 -6.80 1.23 2.88
C ASN A 233 -5.56 0.36 3.16
N ARG A 234 -4.39 0.82 2.72
CA ARG A 234 -3.13 0.09 2.96
C ARG A 234 -2.75 0.02 4.43
N VAL A 235 -3.00 1.08 5.21
CA VAL A 235 -2.80 1.10 6.66
C VAL A 235 -3.69 0.07 7.35
N ARG A 236 -4.96 -0.04 6.96
CA ARG A 236 -5.90 -1.03 7.49
C ARG A 236 -5.40 -2.47 7.28
N HIS A 237 -4.88 -2.79 6.10
CA HIS A 237 -4.29 -4.10 5.81
C HIS A 237 -2.90 -4.30 6.43
N LEU A 238 -2.16 -3.21 6.70
CA LEU A 238 -0.86 -3.28 7.36
C LEU A 238 -0.99 -3.74 8.82
N VAL A 239 -1.96 -3.23 9.58
CA VAL A 239 -2.13 -3.51 11.03
C VAL A 239 -2.05 -5.00 11.38
N PRO A 240 -2.86 -5.91 10.78
CA PRO A 240 -2.81 -7.34 11.12
C PRO A 240 -1.52 -8.04 10.67
N SER A 241 -0.73 -7.41 9.79
CA SER A 241 0.56 -7.95 9.29
C SER A 241 1.77 -7.51 10.12
N LEU A 242 1.57 -6.60 11.07
CA LEU A 242 2.63 -6.17 12.00
C LEU A 242 2.98 -7.33 12.93
N LYS A 243 4.29 -7.55 13.12
CA LYS A 243 4.83 -8.57 14.04
C LYS A 243 5.59 -7.90 15.18
N GLU A 244 5.77 -8.63 16.27
CA GLU A 244 6.68 -8.23 17.35
C GLU A 244 8.14 -8.21 16.86
N ASP A 245 8.96 -7.40 17.55
CA ASP A 245 10.42 -7.37 17.45
C ASP A 245 11.05 -8.68 17.93
#